data_AF-A0A9D5B1T4-F1
#
_entry.id   AF-A0A9D5B1T4-F1
#
_cell.length_a   1.000
_cell.length_b   1.000
_cell.length_c   1.000
_cell.angle_alpha   90.00
_cell.angle_beta   90.00
_cell.angle_gamma   90.00
#
_symmetry.space_group_name_H-M   'P 1'
#
loop_
_entity.id
_entity.type
_entity.pdbx_description
1 polymer ?
#
loop_
_entity_poly.entity_id
_entity_poly.type
_entity_poly.pdbx_seq_one_letter_code
_entity_poly.pdbx_strand_id
1 'polypeptide(L)'
;MVKNTCSEEIVTKLSVDDEKQEEVINLCISSIGSSRKKLLVLDINGLLADIVSPPPKNVTRDTTISRKAVFKRPFYLEFLNFCFERFDVAVWSSRLKYSST
;
A
#
# COMPACT_ATOMS: atom_id res chain seq x y z
N MET A 1 14.56 -8.81 22.21
CA MET A 1 13.61 -7.75 22.59
C MET A 1 14.29 -6.42 22.32
N VAL A 2 13.99 -5.80 21.18
CA VAL A 2 14.68 -4.60 20.69
C VAL A 2 14.23 -3.44 21.56
N LYS A 3 15.10 -2.96 22.45
CA LYS A 3 14.88 -1.70 23.17
C LYS A 3 15.08 -0.57 22.16
N ASN A 4 14.01 0.16 21.93
CA ASN A 4 13.88 1.30 21.04
C ASN A 4 14.66 2.49 21.63
N THR A 5 15.89 2.65 21.15
CA THR A 5 16.91 3.63 21.56
C THR A 5 16.51 5.08 21.34
N CYS A 6 15.50 5.35 20.51
CA CYS A 6 15.05 6.72 20.17
C CYS A 6 14.28 7.41 21.32
N SER A 7 13.77 6.64 22.28
CA SER A 7 12.89 7.14 23.34
C SER A 7 13.63 8.00 24.38
N GLU A 8 14.90 7.70 24.66
CA GLU A 8 15.68 8.42 25.69
C GLU A 8 16.32 9.72 25.18
N GLU A 9 16.50 9.86 23.87
CA GLU A 9 17.15 11.04 23.25
C GLU A 9 16.23 12.28 23.25
N ILE A 10 14.91 12.08 23.39
CA ILE A 10 13.91 13.16 23.38
C ILE A 10 13.75 13.78 24.79
N VAL A 11 13.83 12.96 25.84
CA VAL A 11 13.60 13.40 27.23
C VAL A 11 14.69 14.37 27.70
N THR A 12 15.90 14.27 27.17
CA THR A 12 17.05 15.08 27.60
C THR A 12 17.16 16.46 26.94
N LYS A 13 16.37 16.76 25.88
CA LYS A 13 16.53 18.01 25.09
C LYS A 13 15.60 19.17 25.45
N LEU A 14 14.65 19.01 26.37
CA LEU A 14 13.63 20.01 26.65
C LEU A 14 13.75 20.56 28.08
N SER A 15 14.59 21.57 28.25
CA SER A 15 14.55 22.45 29.43
C SER A 15 13.46 23.52 29.21
N VAL A 16 12.19 23.20 29.47
CA VAL A 16 11.08 24.19 29.46
C VAL A 16 10.03 23.79 30.50
N ASP A 17 9.49 24.81 31.18
CA ASP A 17 8.63 24.80 32.37
C ASP A 17 7.44 23.81 32.36
N ASP A 18 7.14 23.27 33.56
CA ASP A 18 6.35 22.06 33.83
C ASP A 18 4.91 22.03 33.28
N GLU A 19 4.21 23.16 33.13
CA GLU A 19 2.79 23.16 32.76
C GLU A 19 2.51 23.05 31.25
N LYS A 20 3.51 23.29 30.39
CA LYS A 20 3.35 23.17 28.92
C LYS A 20 3.89 21.83 28.37
N GLN A 21 4.52 21.01 29.21
CA GLN A 21 5.10 19.74 28.78
C GLN A 21 4.04 18.71 28.40
N GLU A 22 2.94 18.61 29.16
CA GLU A 22 1.98 17.53 28.98
C GLU A 22 1.18 17.64 27.67
N GLU A 23 0.84 18.86 27.23
CA GLU A 23 0.20 19.07 25.92
C GLU A 23 1.17 18.81 24.75
N VAL A 24 2.43 19.23 24.85
CA VAL A 24 3.44 19.06 23.78
C VAL A 24 3.83 17.59 23.64
N ILE A 25 3.93 16.86 24.75
CA ILE A 25 4.19 15.41 24.74
C ILE A 25 3.00 14.66 24.12
N ASN A 26 1.77 15.00 24.50
CA ASN A 26 0.57 14.40 23.90
C ASN A 26 0.42 14.72 22.40
N LEU A 27 0.80 15.92 21.95
CA LEU A 27 0.84 16.30 20.55
C LEU A 27 1.93 15.53 19.77
N CYS A 28 3.12 15.38 20.37
CA CYS A 28 4.21 14.59 19.79
C CYS A 28 3.84 13.11 19.70
N ILE A 29 3.21 12.54 20.74
CA ILE A 29 2.78 11.13 20.76
C ILE A 29 1.65 10.88 19.76
N SER A 30 0.69 11.79 19.63
CA SER A 30 -0.37 11.68 18.62
C SER A 30 0.17 11.83 17.19
N SER A 31 1.19 12.69 16.99
CA SER A 31 1.90 12.82 15.72
C SER A 31 2.71 11.56 15.36
N ILE A 32 3.37 10.95 16.35
CA ILE A 32 4.11 9.67 16.23
C ILE A 32 3.15 8.50 15.99
N GLY A 33 1.91 8.58 16.50
CA GLY A 33 0.87 7.58 16.36
C GLY A 33 0.08 7.64 15.04
N SER A 34 0.07 8.77 14.34
CA SER A 34 -0.57 8.89 13.03
C SER A 34 0.40 8.49 11.91
N SER A 35 0.84 7.22 11.91
CA SER A 35 1.50 6.67 10.71
C SER A 35 0.46 6.47 9.61
N ARG A 36 0.01 7.58 9.00
CA ARG A 36 -0.89 7.54 7.85
C ARG A 36 -0.23 6.67 6.79
N LYS A 37 -0.96 5.66 6.32
CA LYS A 37 -0.51 4.81 5.24
C LYS A 37 -0.20 5.68 4.03
N LYS A 38 0.88 5.37 3.34
CA LYS A 38 1.19 6.03 2.06
C LYS A 38 0.25 5.48 0.99
N LEU A 39 -0.10 6.30 0.02
CA LEU A 39 -0.86 5.87 -1.15
C LEU A 39 0.06 5.11 -2.11
N LEU A 40 -0.26 3.85 -2.38
CA LEU A 40 0.39 3.01 -3.38
C LEU A 40 -0.53 2.85 -4.59
N VAL A 41 -0.11 3.40 -5.73
CA VAL A 41 -0.85 3.29 -6.99
C VAL A 41 -0.28 2.15 -7.83
N LEU A 42 -1.10 1.13 -8.09
CA LEU A 42 -0.69 -0.07 -8.83
C LEU A 42 -1.22 -0.04 -10.27
N ASP A 43 -0.34 -0.27 -11.24
CA ASP A 43 -0.77 -0.69 -12.58
C ASP A 43 -1.21 -2.15 -12.54
N ILE A 44 -2.25 -2.49 -13.30
CA ILE A 44 -2.76 -3.85 -13.41
C ILE A 44 -1.88 -4.68 -14.35
N ASN A 45 -1.50 -4.10 -15.50
CA ASN A 45 -0.80 -4.86 -16.54
C ASN A 45 0.67 -5.06 -16.13
N GLY A 46 1.11 -6.31 -16.03
CA GLY A 46 2.50 -6.66 -15.73
C GLY A 46 2.87 -6.63 -14.25
N LEU A 47 2.07 -6.02 -13.37
CA LEU A 47 2.25 -6.14 -11.92
C LEU A 47 1.38 -7.26 -11.33
N LEU A 48 0.06 -7.19 -11.52
CA LEU A 48 -0.90 -8.12 -10.91
C LEU A 48 -1.35 -9.21 -11.88
N ALA A 49 -1.44 -8.88 -13.16
CA ALA A 49 -1.81 -9.82 -14.20
C ALA A 49 -1.16 -9.47 -15.54
N ASP A 50 -0.92 -10.49 -16.35
CA ASP A 50 -0.60 -10.34 -17.75
C ASP A 50 -1.90 -10.42 -18.57
N ILE A 51 -2.20 -9.37 -19.32
CA ILE A 51 -3.43 -9.24 -20.12
C ILE A 51 -3.05 -9.21 -21.59
N VAL A 52 -3.22 -10.34 -22.27
CA VAL A 52 -2.73 -10.52 -23.64
C VAL A 52 -3.87 -10.68 -24.65
N SER A 53 -3.61 -10.17 -25.85
CA SER A 53 -4.45 -10.34 -27.02
C SER A 53 -3.56 -10.43 -28.26
N PRO A 54 -3.70 -11.46 -29.11
CA PRO A 54 -4.67 -12.54 -29.02
C PRO A 54 -4.38 -13.52 -27.86
N PRO A 55 -5.39 -14.21 -27.32
CA PRO A 55 -5.18 -15.27 -26.35
C PRO A 55 -4.27 -16.39 -26.89
N PRO A 56 -3.23 -16.82 -26.15
CA PRO A 56 -2.43 -17.98 -26.55
C PRO A 56 -3.31 -19.24 -26.56
N LYS A 57 -3.03 -20.15 -27.50
CA LYS A 57 -3.83 -21.37 -27.74
C LYS A 57 -3.52 -22.48 -26.73
N ASN A 58 -2.29 -22.55 -26.25
CA ASN A 58 -1.77 -23.69 -25.48
C ASN A 58 -1.58 -23.38 -23.99
N VAL A 59 -2.14 -22.28 -23.49
CA VAL A 59 -2.03 -21.89 -22.09
C VAL A 59 -3.42 -21.64 -21.52
N THR A 60 -3.73 -22.31 -20.41
CA THR A 60 -4.95 -22.07 -19.65
C THR A 60 -4.90 -20.67 -19.05
N ARG A 61 -5.85 -19.83 -19.46
CA ARG A 61 -6.02 -18.49 -18.89
C ARG A 61 -6.81 -18.54 -17.60
N ASP A 62 -6.55 -17.62 -16.68
CA ASP A 62 -7.32 -17.51 -15.44
C ASP A 62 -8.70 -16.92 -15.70
N THR A 63 -8.81 -15.94 -16.59
CA THR A 63 -10.09 -15.36 -16.99
C THR A 63 -10.01 -14.71 -18.38
N THR A 64 -11.17 -14.29 -18.89
CA THR A 64 -11.30 -13.58 -20.17
C THR A 64 -12.04 -12.27 -19.96
N ILE A 65 -11.45 -11.15 -20.39
CA ILE A 65 -12.05 -9.82 -20.32
C ILE A 65 -11.96 -9.16 -21.69
N SER A 66 -13.09 -8.77 -22.28
CA SER A 66 -13.12 -8.09 -23.60
C SER A 66 -12.32 -8.85 -24.68
N ARG A 67 -12.45 -10.18 -24.72
CA ARG A 67 -11.70 -11.10 -25.63
C ARG A 67 -10.17 -11.15 -25.40
N LYS A 68 -9.67 -10.56 -24.32
CA LYS A 68 -8.28 -10.66 -23.88
C LYS A 68 -8.16 -11.76 -22.83
N ALA A 69 -7.10 -12.54 -22.91
CA ALA A 69 -6.77 -13.51 -21.88
C ALA A 69 -6.07 -12.82 -20.72
N VAL A 70 -6.45 -13.16 -19.50
CA VAL A 70 -5.83 -12.65 -18.27
C VAL A 70 -5.13 -13.81 -17.58
N PHE A 71 -3.88 -13.60 -17.23
CA PHE A 71 -3.03 -14.51 -16.47
C PHE A 71 -2.62 -13.83 -15.18
N LYS A 72 -3.08 -14.33 -14.03
CA LYS A 72 -2.75 -13.77 -12.72
C LYS A 72 -1.29 -14.05 -12.42
N ARG A 73 -0.63 -13.09 -11.78
CA ARG A 73 0.75 -13.29 -11.35
C ARG A 73 0.79 -14.28 -10.17
N PRO A 74 1.76 -15.20 -10.12
CA PRO A 74 1.97 -16.03 -8.92
C PRO A 74 2.11 -15.15 -7.67
N PHE A 75 1.50 -15.57 -6.57
CA PHE A 75 1.53 -14.88 -5.27
C PHE A 75 0.92 -13.46 -5.25
N TYR A 76 0.08 -13.10 -6.24
CA TYR A 76 -0.54 -11.78 -6.30
C TYR A 76 -1.41 -11.48 -5.06
N LEU A 77 -2.00 -12.51 -4.43
CA LEU A 77 -2.89 -12.33 -3.30
C LEU A 77 -2.10 -11.99 -2.02
N GLU A 78 -1.01 -12.71 -1.76
CA GLU A 78 -0.09 -12.42 -0.66
C GLU A 78 0.55 -11.05 -0.82
N PHE A 79 0.92 -10.69 -2.05
CA PHE A 79 1.41 -9.34 -2.37
C PHE A 79 0.37 -8.26 -2.08
N LEU A 80 -0.89 -8.44 -2.51
CA LEU A 80 -1.96 -7.47 -2.24
C LEU A 80 -2.27 -7.36 -0.75
N ASN A 81 -2.29 -8.47 -0.02
CA ASN A 81 -2.48 -8.46 1.43
C ASN A 81 -1.37 -7.67 2.14
N PHE A 82 -0.11 -7.89 1.74
CA PHE A 82 1.02 -7.09 2.21
C PHE A 82 0.83 -5.60 1.90
N CYS A 83 0.37 -5.26 0.70
CA CYS A 83 0.09 -3.87 0.33
C CYS A 83 -1.01 -3.26 1.21
N PHE A 84 -2.13 -3.94 1.43
CA PHE A 84 -3.24 -3.44 2.24
C PHE A 84 -2.88 -3.27 3.71
N GLU A 85 -1.94 -4.06 4.25
CA GLU A 85 -1.46 -3.89 5.62
C GLU A 85 -0.70 -2.56 5.80
N ARG A 86 0.05 -2.12 4.79
CA ARG A 86 1.04 -1.02 4.91
C ARG A 86 0.70 0.25 4.13
N PHE A 87 -0.18 0.15 3.14
CA PHE A 87 -0.50 1.22 2.20
C PHE A 87 -2.01 1.36 1.99
N ASP A 88 -2.44 2.57 1.67
CA ASP A 88 -3.72 2.76 1.00
C ASP A 88 -3.49 2.45 -0.47
N VAL A 89 -4.22 1.50 -1.04
CA VAL A 89 -3.93 1.00 -2.39
C VAL A 89 -4.96 1.54 -3.37
N ALA A 90 -4.49 2.19 -4.43
CA ALA A 90 -5.30 2.60 -5.57
C ALA A 90 -4.84 1.87 -6.83
N VAL A 91 -5.76 1.70 -7.78
CA VAL A 91 -5.46 1.10 -9.08
C VAL A 91 -5.46 2.19 -10.13
N TRP A 92 -4.41 2.23 -10.96
CA TRP A 92 -4.33 3.10 -12.12
C TRP A 92 -4.23 2.25 -13.38
N SER A 93 -4.96 2.63 -14.43
CA SER A 93 -4.80 2.01 -15.73
C SER A 93 -4.96 3.05 -16.82
N SER A 94 -4.15 2.95 -17.87
CA SER A 94 -4.32 3.72 -19.10
C SER A 94 -5.51 3.22 -19.95
N ARG A 95 -6.12 2.11 -19.56
CA ARG A 95 -7.25 1.51 -20.29
C ARG A 95 -8.56 2.21 -19.91
N LEU A 96 -9.44 2.39 -20.90
CA LEU A 96 -10.79 2.88 -20.68
C LEU A 96 -11.54 1.97 -19.70
N LYS A 97 -12.26 2.60 -18.77
CA LYS A 97 -13.20 1.87 -17.91
C LYS A 97 -14.25 1.23 -18.82
N TYR A 98 -14.41 -0.08 -18.71
CA TYR A 98 -15.44 -0.78 -19.46
C TYR A 98 -16.82 -0.26 -18.99
N SER A 99 -17.57 0.36 -19.91
CA SER A 99 -19.00 0.62 -19.72
C SER A 99 -19.77 -0.47 -20.45
N SER A 100 -20.59 -1.24 -19.72
CA SER A 100 -21.56 -2.13 -20.35
C SER A 100 -22.67 -1.26 -20.96
N THR A 101 -22.53 -0.87 -22.22
CA THR A 101 -23.66 -0.45 -23.07
C THR A 101 -24.32 -1.66 -23.68
#